data_AF-F9Q653-F1
#
_entry.id   AF-F9Q653-F1
#
_cell.length_a   1.000
_cell.length_b   1.000
_cell.length_c   1.000
_cell.angle_alpha   90.00
_cell.angle_beta   90.00
_cell.angle_gamma   90.00
#
_symmetry.space_group_name_H-M   'P 1'
#
loop_
_entity.id
_entity.type
_entity.pdbx_description
1 polymer ?
#
loop_
_entity_poly.entity_id
_entity_poly.type
_entity_poly.pdbx_seq_one_letter_code
_entity_poly.pdbx_strand_id
1 'polypeptide(L)'
;MKGWIFLLALLTIGTGVMEAVLFQFMGLLVDWLGAYNPQTLWAEKGHWLVVMALLLVFSIGWSFLASAVRLQTLQGVFPMRLRWNFHRLMLGQSLSFYQDEFAGRVSAKVMQTALAVRDTVLTIADMFVYVSVYFITSGLVLAALDAWFLVPFIIWIIAFISILRLLIPRLAKTAQRQADARSLMTGRITDAYSNIATVKLFSHGAREAAYAKHSMEEFMVTVNAQMRLATSLDNLTYATNIFLRSVLRFLACTYGKTDRLALAPSLPQQQWHCG
;
A
#
# COMPACT_ATOMS: atom_id res chain seq x y z
N MET A 1 -16.68 -10.64 -12.08
CA MET A 1 -15.57 -10.20 -11.20
C MET A 1 -14.36 -9.75 -12.00
N LYS A 2 -13.82 -10.55 -12.93
CA LYS A 2 -12.68 -10.15 -13.78
C LYS A 2 -12.89 -8.79 -14.48
N GLY A 3 -14.06 -8.56 -15.08
CA GLY A 3 -14.40 -7.28 -15.70
C GLY A 3 -14.43 -6.08 -14.74
N TRP A 4 -14.93 -6.26 -13.50
CA TRP A 4 -14.94 -5.20 -12.48
C TRP A 4 -13.54 -4.86 -11.96
N ILE A 5 -12.66 -5.87 -11.83
CA ILE A 5 -11.26 -5.65 -11.45
C ILE A 5 -10.52 -4.92 -12.57
N PHE A 6 -10.75 -5.30 -13.83
CA PHE A 6 -10.18 -4.60 -14.97
C PHE A 6 -10.68 -3.16 -15.08
N LEU A 7 -11.98 -2.94 -14.88
CA LEU A 7 -12.57 -1.60 -14.85
C LEU A 7 -11.96 -0.76 -13.72
N LEU A 8 -11.81 -1.33 -12.51
CA LEU A 8 -11.14 -0.65 -11.40
C LEU A 8 -9.70 -0.29 -11.78
N ALA A 9 -8.92 -1.22 -12.32
CA ALA A 9 -7.55 -0.95 -12.73
C ALA A 9 -7.46 0.21 -13.75
N LEU A 10 -8.35 0.23 -14.74
CA LEU A 10 -8.43 1.31 -15.72
C LEU A 10 -8.82 2.65 -15.09
N LEU A 11 -9.80 2.66 -14.19
CA LEU A 11 -10.21 3.86 -13.45
C LEU A 11 -9.07 4.38 -12.55
N THR A 12 -8.35 3.49 -11.86
CA THR A 12 -7.21 3.85 -11.00
C THR A 12 -6.05 4.39 -11.83
N ILE A 13 -5.72 3.79 -12.98
CA ILE A 13 -4.73 4.35 -13.93
C ILE A 13 -5.15 5.76 -14.36
N GLY A 14 -6.42 5.93 -14.73
CA GLY A 14 -6.97 7.24 -15.09
C GLY A 14 -6.83 8.28 -13.97
N THR A 15 -7.08 7.90 -12.71
CA THR A 15 -6.85 8.80 -11.57
C THR A 15 -5.39 9.22 -11.44
N GLY A 16 -4.44 8.28 -11.57
CA GLY A 16 -3.01 8.58 -11.45
C GLY A 16 -2.47 9.45 -12.58
N VAL A 17 -2.93 9.23 -13.81
CA VAL A 17 -2.60 10.10 -14.96
C VAL A 17 -3.14 11.51 -14.75
N MET A 18 -4.39 11.63 -14.30
CA MET A 18 -5.01 12.92 -14.07
C MET A 18 -4.30 13.69 -12.95
N GLU A 19 -3.89 13.00 -11.88
CA GLU A 19 -3.08 13.59 -10.81
C GLU A 19 -1.73 14.09 -11.33
N ALA A 20 -1.02 13.32 -12.15
CA ALA A 20 0.24 13.75 -12.77
C ALA A 20 0.07 15.00 -13.65
N VAL A 21 -1.01 15.06 -14.44
CA VAL A 21 -1.35 16.24 -15.26
C VAL A 21 -1.65 17.46 -14.39
N LEU A 22 -2.41 17.30 -13.31
CA LEU A 22 -2.71 18.39 -12.37
C LEU A 22 -1.44 18.93 -11.70
N PHE A 23 -0.49 18.07 -11.38
CA PHE A 23 0.82 18.48 -10.87
C PHE A 23 1.62 19.29 -11.89
N GLN A 24 1.63 18.87 -13.16
CA GLN A 24 2.26 19.65 -14.24
C GLN A 24 1.60 21.03 -14.39
N PHE A 25 0.28 21.10 -14.27
CA PHE A 25 -0.47 22.35 -14.32
C PHE A 25 -0.08 23.32 -13.20
N MET A 26 0.19 22.82 -12.00
CA MET A 26 0.71 23.64 -10.90
C MET A 26 2.02 24.33 -11.27
N GLY A 27 2.97 23.59 -11.88
CA GLY A 27 4.25 24.16 -12.32
C GLY A 27 4.06 25.29 -13.35
N LEU A 28 3.21 25.06 -14.35
CA LEU A 28 2.89 26.07 -15.37
C LEU A 28 2.22 27.31 -14.78
N LEU A 29 1.33 27.14 -13.80
CA LEU A 29 0.67 28.26 -13.13
C LEU A 29 1.66 29.10 -12.31
N VAL A 30 2.62 28.47 -11.63
CA VAL A 30 3.68 29.19 -10.91
C VAL A 30 4.54 30.00 -11.90
N ASP A 31 4.93 29.40 -13.02
CA ASP A 31 5.70 30.09 -14.07
C ASP A 31 4.92 31.28 -14.64
N TRP A 32 3.61 31.14 -14.87
CA TRP A 32 2.77 32.22 -15.40
C TRP A 32 2.52 33.34 -14.41
N LEU A 33 2.35 33.02 -13.12
CA LEU A 33 2.21 34.03 -12.06
C LEU A 33 3.49 34.87 -11.89
N GLY A 34 4.67 34.30 -12.20
CA GLY A 34 5.94 35.03 -12.22
C GLY A 34 6.14 35.93 -13.44
N ALA A 35 5.46 35.66 -14.55
CA ALA A 35 5.70 36.31 -15.84
C ALA A 35 4.60 37.30 -16.30
N TYR A 36 3.35 37.13 -15.86
CA TYR A 36 2.20 37.92 -16.35
C TYR A 36 1.47 38.66 -15.23
N ASN A 37 0.96 39.85 -15.56
CA ASN A 37 0.03 40.58 -14.69
C ASN A 37 -1.39 39.99 -14.77
N PRO A 38 -2.25 40.15 -13.74
CA PRO A 38 -3.58 39.53 -13.71
C PRO A 38 -4.46 39.86 -14.92
N GLN A 39 -4.34 41.07 -15.49
CA GLN A 39 -5.13 41.52 -16.63
C GLN A 39 -4.65 40.91 -17.96
N THR A 40 -3.34 40.71 -18.14
CA THR A 40 -2.77 40.11 -19.36
C THR A 40 -2.87 38.58 -19.34
N LEU A 41 -2.83 37.97 -18.15
CA LEU A 41 -2.99 36.52 -17.97
C LEU A 41 -4.35 36.02 -18.47
N TRP A 42 -5.44 36.70 -18.11
CA TRP A 42 -6.78 36.33 -18.57
C TRP A 42 -6.95 36.53 -20.07
N ALA A 43 -6.40 37.60 -20.62
CA ALA A 43 -6.49 37.91 -22.05
C ALA A 43 -5.73 36.89 -22.92
N GLU A 44 -4.53 36.47 -22.50
CA GLU A 44 -3.69 35.57 -23.30
C GLU A 44 -3.84 34.08 -22.96
N LYS A 45 -4.11 33.76 -21.69
CA LYS A 45 -4.13 32.37 -21.18
C LYS A 45 -5.48 31.95 -20.59
N GLY A 46 -6.52 32.79 -20.68
CA GLY A 46 -7.86 32.48 -20.17
C GLY A 46 -8.42 31.15 -20.69
N HIS A 47 -8.19 30.80 -21.95
CA HIS A 47 -8.60 29.51 -22.50
C HIS A 47 -7.94 28.31 -21.77
N TRP A 48 -6.64 28.39 -21.49
CA TRP A 48 -5.92 27.36 -20.75
C TRP A 48 -6.39 27.24 -19.30
N LEU A 49 -6.68 28.38 -18.65
CA LEU A 49 -7.24 28.40 -17.29
C LEU A 49 -8.62 27.71 -17.24
N VAL A 50 -9.47 27.92 -18.25
CA VAL A 50 -10.77 27.23 -18.36
C VAL A 50 -10.59 25.73 -18.58
N VAL A 51 -9.66 25.31 -19.44
CA VAL A 51 -9.34 23.88 -19.64
C VAL A 51 -8.84 23.24 -18.35
N MET A 52 -7.95 23.91 -17.61
CA MET A 52 -7.47 23.44 -16.31
C MET A 52 -8.61 23.31 -15.29
N ALA A 53 -9.51 24.30 -15.21
CA ALA A 53 -10.67 24.28 -14.33
C ALA A 53 -11.67 23.16 -14.69
N LEU A 54 -11.95 22.95 -15.98
CA LEU A 54 -12.80 21.85 -16.44
C LEU A 54 -12.18 20.49 -16.12
N LEU A 55 -10.87 20.34 -16.32
CA LEU A 55 -10.14 19.11 -16.02
C LEU A 55 -10.14 18.82 -14.51
N LEU A 56 -10.06 19.84 -13.65
CA LEU A 56 -10.22 19.70 -12.20
C LEU A 56 -11.60 19.15 -11.83
N VAL A 57 -12.68 19.73 -12.38
CA VAL A 57 -14.05 19.24 -12.12
C VAL A 57 -14.24 17.82 -12.65
N PHE A 58 -13.72 17.53 -13.84
CA PHE A 58 -13.73 16.18 -14.41
C PHE A 58 -12.97 15.17 -13.54
N SER A 59 -11.84 15.57 -12.96
CA SER A 59 -11.06 14.74 -12.03
C SER A 59 -11.86 14.33 -10.80
N ILE A 60 -12.65 15.25 -10.23
CA ILE A 60 -13.53 14.95 -9.10
C ILE A 60 -14.57 13.89 -9.50
N GLY A 61 -15.21 14.07 -10.65
CA GLY A 61 -16.19 13.10 -11.17
C GLY A 61 -15.59 11.73 -11.46
N TRP A 62 -14.38 11.70 -12.04
CA TRP A 62 -13.65 10.46 -12.32
C TRP A 62 -13.25 9.72 -11.04
N SER A 63 -12.71 10.44 -10.06
CA SER A 63 -12.33 9.89 -8.75
C SER A 63 -13.55 9.36 -7.98
N PHE A 64 -14.69 10.06 -8.08
CA PHE A 64 -15.96 9.57 -7.55
C PHE A 64 -16.37 8.25 -8.20
N LEU A 65 -16.30 8.16 -9.53
CA LEU A 65 -16.64 6.92 -10.25
C LEU A 65 -15.71 5.76 -9.87
N ALA A 66 -14.40 6.01 -9.81
CA ALA A 66 -13.40 5.03 -9.35
C ALA A 66 -13.72 4.53 -7.93
N SER A 67 -14.01 5.46 -7.03
CA SER A 67 -14.36 5.15 -5.63
C SER A 67 -15.69 4.42 -5.52
N ALA A 68 -16.69 4.80 -6.30
CA ALA A 68 -17.98 4.12 -6.33
C ALA A 68 -17.83 2.67 -6.80
N VAL A 69 -17.09 2.41 -7.88
CA VAL A 69 -16.79 1.05 -8.33
C VAL A 69 -16.05 0.27 -7.24
N ARG A 70 -14.99 0.84 -6.65
CA ARG A 70 -14.19 0.18 -5.60
C ARG A 70 -15.03 -0.18 -4.38
N LEU A 71 -15.77 0.79 -3.83
CA LEU A 71 -16.47 0.67 -2.56
C LEU A 71 -17.81 -0.07 -2.70
N GLN A 72 -18.60 0.21 -3.73
CA GLN A 72 -19.93 -0.39 -3.86
C GLN A 72 -19.89 -1.80 -4.46
N THR A 73 -18.95 -2.09 -5.36
CA THR A 73 -18.90 -3.39 -6.03
C THR A 73 -17.83 -4.31 -5.43
N LEU A 74 -16.58 -3.86 -5.35
CA LEU A 74 -15.46 -4.74 -5.02
C LEU A 74 -15.28 -4.96 -3.51
N GLN A 75 -15.45 -3.93 -2.69
CA GLN A 75 -15.27 -4.04 -1.24
C GLN A 75 -16.23 -5.05 -0.58
N GLY A 76 -17.52 -5.01 -0.94
CA GLY A 76 -18.54 -5.88 -0.34
C GLY A 76 -18.73 -7.21 -1.07
N VAL A 77 -18.95 -7.16 -2.38
CA VAL A 77 -19.37 -8.34 -3.16
C VAL A 77 -18.22 -9.34 -3.34
N PHE A 78 -16.98 -8.86 -3.44
CA PHE A 78 -15.83 -9.75 -3.67
C PHE A 78 -15.58 -10.73 -2.51
N PRO A 79 -15.42 -10.30 -1.24
CA PRO A 79 -15.23 -11.23 -0.13
C PRO A 79 -16.44 -12.15 0.08
N MET A 80 -17.68 -11.67 -0.17
CA MET A 80 -18.87 -12.52 -0.02
C MET A 80 -18.89 -13.68 -1.03
N ARG A 81 -18.52 -13.42 -2.29
CA ARG A 81 -18.38 -14.48 -3.30
C ARG A 81 -17.28 -15.49 -2.94
N LEU A 82 -16.15 -15.02 -2.40
CA LEU A 82 -15.07 -15.88 -1.92
C LEU A 82 -15.53 -16.75 -0.75
N ARG A 83 -16.21 -16.16 0.24
CA ARG A 83 -16.77 -16.89 1.40
C ARG A 83 -17.74 -18.00 0.95
N TRP A 84 -18.62 -17.72 -0.01
CA TRP A 84 -19.52 -18.73 -0.56
C TRP A 84 -18.76 -19.89 -1.22
N ASN A 85 -17.77 -19.58 -2.07
CA ASN A 85 -16.97 -20.60 -2.73
C ASN A 85 -16.20 -21.45 -1.73
N PHE A 86 -15.58 -20.82 -0.72
CA PHE A 86 -14.88 -21.54 0.35
C PHE A 86 -15.83 -22.40 1.17
N HIS A 87 -17.00 -21.88 1.55
CA HIS A 87 -18.01 -22.66 2.26
C HIS A 87 -18.43 -23.91 1.48
N ARG A 88 -18.72 -23.78 0.18
CA ARG A 88 -19.06 -24.92 -0.68
C ARG A 88 -17.93 -25.95 -0.77
N LEU A 89 -16.68 -25.51 -0.84
CA LEU A 89 -15.52 -26.41 -0.84
C LEU A 89 -15.34 -27.13 0.51
N MET A 90 -15.62 -26.44 1.62
CA MET A 90 -15.54 -27.03 2.94
C MET A 90 -16.59 -28.13 3.14
N LEU A 91 -17.84 -27.92 2.67
CA LEU A 91 -18.89 -28.94 2.75
C LEU A 91 -18.51 -30.29 2.09
N GLY A 92 -17.57 -30.28 1.15
CA GLY A 92 -17.07 -31.49 0.48
C GLY A 92 -15.86 -32.16 1.15
N GLN A 93 -15.39 -31.68 2.30
CA GLN A 93 -14.24 -32.26 3.00
C GLN A 93 -14.59 -33.54 3.76
N SER A 94 -13.57 -34.37 4.03
CA SER A 94 -13.73 -35.65 4.72
C SER A 94 -14.10 -35.49 6.19
N LEU A 95 -14.73 -36.51 6.77
CA LEU A 95 -15.04 -36.52 8.20
C LEU A 95 -13.77 -36.47 9.07
N SER A 96 -12.70 -37.16 8.66
CA SER A 96 -11.40 -37.13 9.37
C SER A 96 -10.87 -35.71 9.52
N PHE A 97 -10.96 -34.88 8.46
CA PHE A 97 -10.54 -33.48 8.54
C PHE A 97 -11.28 -32.71 9.63
N TYR A 98 -12.59 -32.93 9.79
CA TYR A 98 -13.40 -32.28 10.82
C TYR A 98 -13.20 -32.85 12.22
N GLN A 99 -12.63 -34.05 12.35
CA GLN A 99 -12.22 -34.62 13.63
C GLN A 99 -10.86 -34.06 14.08
N ASP A 100 -9.97 -33.75 13.14
CA ASP A 100 -8.63 -33.23 13.41
C ASP A 100 -8.59 -31.71 13.59
N GLU A 101 -9.51 -30.97 12.97
CA GLU A 101 -9.57 -29.50 13.02
C GLU A 101 -10.80 -28.96 13.75
N PHE A 102 -10.58 -28.04 14.69
CA PHE A 102 -11.66 -27.36 15.39
C PHE A 102 -12.51 -26.52 14.42
N ALA A 103 -13.84 -26.71 14.46
CA ALA A 103 -14.80 -25.98 13.63
C ALA A 103 -14.65 -24.45 13.72
N GLY A 104 -14.33 -23.93 14.91
CA GLY A 104 -14.05 -22.50 15.11
C GLY A 104 -12.84 -22.00 14.33
N ARG A 105 -11.76 -22.78 14.28
CA ARG A 105 -10.53 -22.46 13.53
C ARG A 105 -10.79 -22.45 12.02
N VAL A 106 -11.52 -23.45 11.55
CA VAL A 106 -11.91 -23.58 10.13
C VAL A 106 -12.79 -22.40 9.70
N SER A 107 -13.82 -22.08 10.49
CA SER A 107 -14.73 -20.96 10.22
C SER A 107 -13.98 -19.61 10.19
N ALA A 108 -13.12 -19.36 11.18
CA ALA A 108 -12.30 -18.15 11.22
C ALA A 108 -11.39 -18.04 9.99
N LYS A 109 -10.73 -19.14 9.57
CA LYS A 109 -9.88 -19.16 8.38
C LYS A 109 -10.69 -18.81 7.12
N VAL A 110 -11.84 -19.43 6.91
CA VAL A 110 -12.72 -19.13 5.76
C VAL A 110 -13.14 -17.66 5.73
N MET A 111 -13.53 -17.10 6.87
CA MET A 111 -14.01 -15.72 6.95
C MET A 111 -12.91 -14.69 6.72
N GLN A 112 -11.72 -14.93 7.26
CA GLN A 112 -10.58 -14.01 7.21
C GLN A 112 -9.80 -14.13 5.90
N THR A 113 -9.63 -15.32 5.35
CA THR A 113 -8.94 -15.50 4.06
C THR A 113 -9.67 -14.77 2.93
N ALA A 114 -11.00 -14.73 2.94
CA ALA A 114 -11.76 -13.97 1.95
C ALA A 114 -11.46 -12.46 1.97
N LEU A 115 -11.30 -11.89 3.17
CA LEU A 115 -10.90 -10.49 3.33
C LEU A 115 -9.45 -10.26 2.91
N ALA A 116 -8.54 -11.13 3.36
CA ALA A 116 -7.12 -11.03 3.03
C ALA A 116 -6.85 -11.14 1.52
N VAL A 117 -7.56 -12.03 0.81
CA VAL A 117 -7.45 -12.16 -0.65
C VAL A 117 -7.98 -10.91 -1.34
N ARG A 118 -9.11 -10.36 -0.89
CA ARG A 118 -9.64 -9.08 -1.40
C ARG A 118 -8.61 -7.97 -1.24
N ASP A 119 -8.09 -7.78 -0.03
CA ASP A 119 -7.11 -6.71 0.24
C ASP A 119 -5.87 -6.89 -0.62
N THR A 120 -5.34 -8.11 -0.71
CA THR A 120 -4.17 -8.39 -1.55
C THR A 120 -4.40 -7.99 -3.01
N VAL A 121 -5.55 -8.38 -3.60
CA VAL A 121 -5.85 -8.06 -5.00
C VAL A 121 -6.00 -6.55 -5.21
N LEU A 122 -6.73 -5.87 -4.32
CA LEU A 122 -6.95 -4.42 -4.44
C LEU A 122 -5.65 -3.64 -4.21
N THR A 123 -4.86 -4.00 -3.19
CA THR A 123 -3.57 -3.37 -2.92
C THR A 123 -2.59 -3.58 -4.06
N ILE A 124 -2.53 -4.75 -4.70
CA ILE A 124 -1.66 -4.97 -5.86
C ILE A 124 -2.10 -4.08 -7.04
N ALA A 125 -3.40 -4.00 -7.30
CA ALA A 125 -3.93 -3.16 -8.38
C ALA A 125 -3.57 -1.67 -8.14
N ASP A 126 -3.79 -1.17 -6.93
CA ASP A 126 -3.48 0.21 -6.57
C ASP A 126 -1.97 0.49 -6.58
N MET A 127 -1.17 -0.42 -6.02
CA MET A 127 0.29 -0.29 -5.97
C MET A 127 0.91 -0.29 -7.37
N PHE A 128 0.39 -1.09 -8.30
CA PHE A 128 0.88 -1.13 -9.67
C PHE A 128 0.72 0.24 -10.36
N VAL A 129 -0.42 0.89 -10.18
CA VAL A 129 -0.66 2.24 -10.71
C VAL A 129 0.27 3.25 -10.07
N TYR A 130 0.35 3.25 -8.73
CA TYR A 130 1.20 4.17 -7.98
C TYR A 130 2.66 4.07 -8.42
N VAL A 131 3.20 2.85 -8.47
CA VAL A 131 4.58 2.59 -8.91
C VAL A 131 4.77 3.03 -10.37
N SER A 132 3.85 2.69 -11.27
CA SER A 132 3.98 3.05 -12.69
C SER A 132 4.02 4.57 -12.90
N VAL A 133 3.09 5.30 -12.29
CA VAL A 133 3.03 6.77 -12.38
C VAL A 133 4.27 7.41 -11.77
N TYR A 134 4.70 6.94 -10.59
CA TYR A 134 5.90 7.45 -9.92
C TYR A 134 7.15 7.27 -10.79
N PHE A 135 7.40 6.06 -11.28
CA PHE A 135 8.59 5.76 -12.09
C PHE A 135 8.59 6.50 -13.43
N ILE A 136 7.45 6.57 -14.12
CA ILE A 136 7.32 7.30 -15.39
C ILE A 136 7.56 8.80 -15.18
N THR A 137 6.89 9.38 -14.18
CA THR A 137 6.97 10.83 -13.90
C THR A 137 8.37 11.22 -13.45
N SER A 138 8.93 10.52 -12.46
CA SER A 138 10.30 10.81 -11.99
C SER A 138 11.33 10.57 -13.10
N GLY A 139 11.17 9.52 -13.90
CA GLY A 139 12.05 9.22 -15.04
C GLY A 139 12.04 10.33 -16.10
N LEU A 140 10.86 10.80 -16.50
CA LEU A 140 10.70 11.90 -17.47
C LEU A 140 11.32 13.20 -16.96
N VAL A 141 11.07 13.56 -15.69
CA VAL A 141 11.61 14.77 -15.09
C VAL A 141 13.15 14.73 -15.02
N LEU A 142 13.72 13.61 -14.59
CA LEU A 142 15.18 13.47 -14.51
C LEU A 142 15.83 13.49 -15.90
N ALA A 143 15.21 12.83 -16.90
CA ALA A 143 15.68 12.84 -18.28
C ALA A 143 15.64 14.24 -18.91
N ALA A 144 14.66 15.07 -18.56
CA ALA A 144 14.56 16.46 -19.03
C ALA A 144 15.64 17.38 -18.43
N LEU A 145 16.20 17.03 -17.25
CA LEU A 145 17.25 17.82 -16.59
C LEU A 145 18.63 17.54 -17.18
N ASP A 146 19.05 16.27 -17.15
CA ASP A 146 20.30 15.77 -17.72
C ASP A 146 20.37 14.24 -17.59
N ALA A 147 20.98 13.56 -18.56
CA ALA A 147 21.17 12.11 -18.49
C ALA A 147 22.05 11.69 -17.29
N TRP A 148 22.89 12.58 -16.78
CA TRP A 148 23.73 12.32 -15.61
C TRP A 148 22.91 12.11 -14.31
N PHE A 149 21.73 12.74 -14.18
CA PHE A 149 20.85 12.55 -13.01
C PHE A 149 20.18 11.17 -12.96
N LEU A 150 20.19 10.41 -14.07
CA LEU A 150 19.69 9.04 -14.10
C LEU A 150 20.61 8.07 -13.35
N VAL A 151 21.91 8.36 -13.23
CA VAL A 151 22.87 7.45 -12.59
C VAL A 151 22.56 7.23 -11.10
N PRO A 152 22.40 8.27 -10.24
CA PRO A 152 21.98 8.08 -8.85
C PRO A 152 20.61 7.39 -8.73
N PHE A 153 19.69 7.68 -9.66
CA PHE A 153 18.36 7.09 -9.67
C PHE A 153 18.40 5.58 -9.95
N ILE A 154 19.18 5.14 -10.93
CA ILE A 154 19.37 3.72 -11.24
C ILE A 154 20.05 3.00 -10.06
N ILE A 155 21.07 3.60 -9.45
CA ILE A 155 21.72 3.05 -8.24
C ILE A 155 20.70 2.86 -7.12
N TRP A 156 19.83 3.86 -6.89
CA TRP A 156 18.76 3.77 -5.91
C TRP A 156 17.78 2.63 -6.23
N ILE A 157 17.38 2.45 -7.50
CA ILE A 157 16.51 1.34 -7.92
C ILE A 157 17.15 -0.01 -7.58
N ILE A 158 18.44 -0.19 -7.89
CA ILE A 158 19.17 -1.43 -7.61
C ILE A 158 19.23 -1.68 -6.10
N ALA A 159 19.55 -0.66 -5.30
CA ALA A 159 19.58 -0.75 -3.84
C ALA A 159 18.19 -1.12 -3.27
N PHE A 160 17.14 -0.45 -3.73
CA PHE A 160 15.77 -0.69 -3.30
C PHE A 160 15.30 -2.12 -3.64
N ILE A 161 15.50 -2.57 -4.88
CA ILE A 161 15.17 -3.95 -5.30
C ILE A 161 15.95 -4.98 -4.47
N SER A 162 17.21 -4.71 -4.17
CA SER A 162 18.05 -5.60 -3.37
C SER A 162 17.51 -5.75 -1.94
N ILE A 163 17.14 -4.63 -1.30
CA ILE A 163 16.50 -4.64 0.02
C ILE A 163 15.22 -5.49 -0.02
N LEU A 164 14.34 -5.24 -0.99
CA LEU A 164 13.08 -5.97 -1.12
C LEU A 164 13.31 -7.47 -1.33
N ARG A 165 14.21 -7.87 -2.23
CA ARG A 165 14.51 -9.28 -2.50
C ARG A 165 15.04 -10.03 -1.28
N LEU A 166 15.76 -9.35 -0.40
CA LEU A 166 16.33 -9.98 0.80
C LEU A 166 15.34 -10.02 1.97
N LEU A 167 14.57 -8.94 2.18
CA LEU A 167 13.72 -8.80 3.37
C LEU A 167 12.30 -9.31 3.17
N ILE A 168 11.67 -9.11 2.00
CA ILE A 168 10.30 -9.58 1.73
C ILE A 168 10.13 -11.10 1.95
N PRO A 169 10.98 -11.99 1.40
CA PRO A 169 10.77 -13.44 1.61
C PRO A 169 10.96 -13.86 3.07
N ARG A 170 11.82 -13.15 3.82
CA ARG A 170 11.99 -13.39 5.27
C ARG A 170 10.75 -12.93 6.03
N LEU A 171 10.24 -11.74 5.70
CA LEU A 171 9.03 -11.18 6.29
C LEU A 171 7.82 -12.09 6.04
N ALA A 172 7.68 -12.61 4.82
CA ALA A 172 6.62 -13.56 4.46
C ALA A 172 6.68 -14.84 5.30
N LYS A 173 7.87 -15.43 5.48
CA LYS A 173 8.05 -16.62 6.34
C LYS A 173 7.71 -16.34 7.81
N THR A 174 8.12 -15.18 8.35
CA THR A 174 7.77 -14.81 9.73
C THR A 174 6.28 -14.49 9.91
N ALA A 175 5.65 -13.88 8.90
CA ALA A 175 4.22 -13.59 8.91
C ALA A 175 3.39 -14.89 8.88
N GLN A 176 3.83 -15.91 8.13
CA GLN A 176 3.19 -17.22 8.15
C GLN A 176 3.26 -17.85 9.55
N ARG A 177 4.45 -17.88 10.17
CA ARG A 177 4.62 -18.39 11.55
C ARG A 177 3.77 -17.61 12.56
N GLN A 178 3.67 -16.29 12.40
CA GLN A 178 2.82 -15.44 13.24
C GLN A 178 1.34 -15.79 13.07
N ALA A 179 0.88 -16.03 11.83
CA ALA A 179 -0.50 -16.42 11.56
C ALA A 179 -0.84 -17.79 12.18
N ASP A 180 0.09 -18.75 12.10
CA ASP A 180 -0.07 -20.07 12.71
C ASP A 180 -0.14 -19.98 14.26
N ALA A 181 0.77 -19.22 14.87
CA ALA A 181 0.78 -18.97 16.32
C ALA A 181 -0.49 -18.25 16.78
N ARG A 182 -0.99 -17.26 16.01
CA ARG A 182 -2.26 -16.58 16.30
C ARG A 182 -3.42 -17.55 16.25
N SER A 183 -3.48 -18.41 15.23
CA SER A 183 -4.54 -19.42 15.10
C SER A 183 -4.55 -20.40 16.28
N LEU A 184 -3.37 -20.81 16.76
CA LEU A 184 -3.24 -21.67 17.93
C LEU A 184 -3.72 -20.98 19.21
N MET A 185 -3.26 -19.74 19.46
CA MET A 185 -3.66 -18.93 20.61
C MET A 185 -5.18 -18.69 20.64
N THR A 186 -5.77 -18.23 19.53
CA THR A 186 -7.22 -18.02 19.42
C THR A 186 -7.98 -19.34 19.59
N GLY A 187 -7.45 -20.45 19.07
CA GLY A 187 -8.02 -21.78 19.26
C GLY A 187 -8.10 -22.18 20.74
N ARG A 188 -6.99 -22.06 21.49
CA ARG A 188 -6.93 -22.35 22.94
C ARG A 188 -7.94 -21.51 23.73
N ILE A 189 -8.06 -20.22 23.42
CA ILE A 189 -9.02 -19.32 24.09
C ILE A 189 -10.47 -19.72 23.76
N THR A 190 -10.75 -20.02 22.50
CA THR A 190 -12.11 -20.41 22.05
C THR A 190 -12.55 -21.71 22.72
N ASP A 191 -11.64 -22.68 22.87
CA ASP A 191 -11.91 -23.95 23.54
C ASP A 191 -12.24 -23.74 25.03
N ALA A 192 -11.45 -22.93 25.75
CA ALA A 192 -11.71 -22.59 27.14
C ALA A 192 -13.08 -21.93 27.35
N TYR A 193 -13.52 -21.08 26.43
CA TYR A 193 -14.85 -20.46 26.48
C TYR A 193 -15.98 -21.43 26.10
N SER A 194 -15.75 -22.31 25.12
CA SER A 194 -16.75 -23.30 24.71
C SER A 194 -17.00 -24.33 25.83
N ASN A 195 -15.98 -24.60 26.66
CA ASN A 195 -16.03 -25.55 27.76
C ASN A 195 -15.99 -24.88 29.15
N ILE A 196 -16.50 -23.64 29.26
CA ILE A 196 -16.37 -22.82 30.48
C ILE A 196 -17.00 -23.47 31.73
N ALA A 197 -18.07 -24.26 31.56
CA ALA A 197 -18.71 -24.97 32.67
C ALA A 197 -17.75 -25.98 33.32
N THR A 198 -17.07 -26.80 32.51
CA THR A 198 -16.06 -27.76 32.98
C THR A 198 -14.89 -27.05 33.64
N VAL A 199 -14.42 -25.95 33.06
CA VAL A 199 -13.34 -25.14 33.63
C VAL A 199 -13.72 -24.63 35.02
N LYS A 200 -14.94 -24.13 35.21
CA LYS A 200 -15.41 -23.61 36.52
C LYS A 200 -15.66 -24.70 37.55
N LEU A 201 -16.02 -25.91 37.13
CA LEU A 201 -16.30 -27.04 38.01
C LEU A 201 -15.05 -27.81 38.46
N PHE A 202 -14.02 -27.89 37.60
CA PHE A 202 -12.88 -28.80 37.80
C PHE A 202 -11.50 -28.15 37.67
N SER A 203 -11.38 -26.97 37.06
CA SER A 203 -10.09 -26.30 36.87
C SER A 203 -9.87 -25.23 37.93
N HIS A 204 -8.66 -25.24 38.51
CA HIS A 204 -8.19 -24.10 39.29
C HIS A 204 -7.94 -22.96 38.30
N GLY A 205 -8.77 -21.91 38.32
CA GLY A 205 -8.72 -20.83 37.33
C GLY A 205 -7.33 -20.20 37.09
N ALA A 206 -6.42 -20.29 38.06
CA ALA A 206 -5.01 -19.89 37.91
C ALA A 206 -4.23 -20.74 36.88
N ARG A 207 -4.49 -22.05 36.80
CA ARG A 207 -3.86 -22.96 35.82
C ARG A 207 -4.31 -22.62 34.41
N GLU A 208 -5.62 -22.41 34.22
CA GLU A 208 -6.19 -22.05 32.92
C GLU A 208 -5.69 -20.67 32.45
N ALA A 209 -5.63 -19.71 33.37
CA ALA A 209 -5.06 -18.40 33.10
C ALA A 209 -3.57 -18.47 32.71
N ALA A 210 -2.78 -19.30 33.40
CA ALA A 210 -1.38 -19.52 33.04
C ALA A 210 -1.21 -20.18 31.67
N TYR A 211 -2.06 -21.16 31.34
CA TYR A 211 -2.07 -21.81 30.03
C TYR A 211 -2.41 -20.84 28.89
N ALA A 212 -3.44 -20.01 29.08
CA ALA A 212 -3.78 -18.96 28.13
C ALA A 212 -2.64 -17.93 27.99
N LYS A 213 -2.06 -17.47 29.10
CA LYS A 213 -0.94 -16.53 29.10
C LYS A 213 0.26 -17.07 28.33
N HIS A 214 0.62 -18.34 28.54
CA HIS A 214 1.72 -18.98 27.82
C HIS A 214 1.51 -18.95 26.30
N SER A 215 0.28 -19.19 25.82
CA SER A 215 -0.04 -19.09 24.40
C SER A 215 0.11 -17.67 23.82
N MET A 216 -0.17 -16.64 24.63
CA MET A 216 0.05 -15.24 24.25
C MET A 216 1.54 -14.91 24.20
N GLU A 217 2.33 -15.44 25.13
CA GLU A 217 3.79 -15.28 25.16
C GLU A 217 4.44 -15.94 23.92
N GLU A 218 4.03 -17.16 23.55
CA GLU A 218 4.46 -17.83 22.30
C GLU A 218 4.13 -17.00 21.05
N PHE A 219 2.91 -16.46 20.99
CA PHE A 219 2.51 -15.56 19.90
C PHE A 219 3.39 -14.30 19.83
N MET A 220 3.69 -13.67 20.97
CA MET A 220 4.51 -12.46 21.02
C MET A 220 5.94 -12.66 20.52
N VAL A 221 6.53 -13.86 20.68
CA VAL A 221 7.84 -14.17 20.10
C VAL A 221 7.81 -14.02 18.57
N THR A 222 6.77 -14.53 17.92
CA THR A 222 6.61 -14.43 16.46
C THR A 222 6.33 -12.99 16.00
N VAL A 223 5.54 -12.23 16.78
CA VAL A 223 5.27 -10.81 16.54
C VAL A 223 6.58 -10.01 16.57
N ASN A 224 7.38 -10.19 17.62
CA ASN A 224 8.64 -9.47 17.77
C ASN A 224 9.62 -9.79 16.65
N ALA A 225 9.69 -11.05 16.19
CA ALA A 225 10.52 -11.44 15.05
C ALA A 225 10.09 -10.74 13.75
N GLN A 226 8.79 -10.69 13.46
CA GLN A 226 8.25 -10.00 12.28
C GLN A 226 8.44 -8.48 12.38
N MET A 227 8.17 -7.88 13.54
CA MET A 227 8.30 -6.44 13.73
C MET A 227 9.74 -5.96 13.60
N ARG A 228 10.72 -6.72 14.10
CA ARG A 228 12.15 -6.40 13.88
C ARG A 228 12.50 -6.36 12.39
N LEU A 229 11.98 -7.28 11.58
CA LEU A 229 12.18 -7.27 10.13
C LEU A 229 11.45 -6.10 9.46
N ALA A 230 10.24 -5.77 9.91
CA ALA A 230 9.49 -4.61 9.42
C ALA A 230 10.23 -3.30 9.72
N THR A 231 10.67 -3.09 10.97
CA THR A 231 11.50 -1.93 11.34
C THR A 231 12.79 -1.85 10.53
N SER A 232 13.43 -2.99 10.24
CA SER A 232 14.62 -3.03 9.38
C SER A 232 14.29 -2.59 7.96
N LEU A 233 13.18 -3.07 7.39
CA LEU A 233 12.70 -2.70 6.05
C LEU A 233 12.41 -1.20 5.97
N ASP A 234 11.66 -0.67 6.93
CA ASP A 234 11.28 0.74 6.99
C ASP A 234 12.52 1.64 7.08
N ASN A 235 13.45 1.32 8.00
CA ASN A 235 14.67 2.11 8.17
C ASN A 235 15.60 2.04 6.96
N LEU A 236 15.79 0.85 6.37
CA LEU A 236 16.64 0.68 5.18
C LEU A 236 16.08 1.45 3.99
N THR A 237 14.78 1.30 3.71
CA THR A 237 14.13 2.01 2.61
C THR A 237 14.13 3.53 2.83
N TYR A 238 13.89 3.98 4.07
CA TYR A 238 13.99 5.39 4.44
C TYR A 238 15.40 5.96 4.23
N ALA A 239 16.43 5.23 4.68
CA ALA A 239 17.83 5.62 4.48
C ALA A 239 18.19 5.70 2.99
N THR A 240 17.80 4.71 2.19
CA THR A 240 18.02 4.71 0.73
C THR A 240 17.30 5.89 0.06
N ASN A 241 16.09 6.23 0.50
CA ASN A 241 15.35 7.39 0.00
C ASN A 241 16.00 8.74 0.36
N ILE A 242 16.48 8.90 1.59
CA ILE A 242 17.24 10.10 1.99
C ILE A 242 18.53 10.20 1.17
N PHE A 243 19.26 9.09 1.03
CA PHE A 243 20.51 9.07 0.27
C PHE A 243 20.30 9.56 -1.16
N LEU A 244 19.30 9.05 -1.87
CA LEU A 244 18.96 9.52 -3.22
C LEU A 244 18.68 11.02 -3.24
N ARG A 245 17.82 11.52 -2.35
CA ARG A 245 17.45 12.95 -2.32
C ARG A 245 18.66 13.85 -2.04
N SER A 246 19.50 13.46 -1.08
CA SER A 246 20.70 14.22 -0.73
C SER A 246 21.72 14.26 -1.88
N VAL A 247 21.92 13.12 -2.57
CA VAL A 247 22.81 13.05 -3.74
C VAL A 247 22.28 13.88 -4.90
N LEU A 248 20.98 13.78 -5.21
CA LEU A 248 20.36 14.59 -6.26
C LEU A 248 20.48 16.09 -5.95
N ARG A 249 20.26 16.49 -4.68
CA ARG A 249 20.43 17.89 -4.26
C ARG A 249 21.87 18.38 -4.42
N PHE A 250 22.84 17.58 -3.99
CA PHE A 250 24.24 17.93 -4.13
C PHE A 250 24.62 18.15 -5.60
N LEU A 251 24.23 17.22 -6.47
CA LEU A 251 24.45 17.34 -7.92
C LEU A 251 23.71 18.54 -8.53
N ALA A 252 22.50 18.85 -8.06
CA ALA A 252 21.76 20.04 -8.49
C ALA A 252 22.55 21.32 -8.23
N CYS A 253 23.12 21.42 -7.03
CA CYS A 253 23.86 22.59 -6.57
C CYS A 253 25.20 22.73 -7.31
N THR A 254 25.93 21.63 -7.55
CA THR A 254 27.22 21.69 -8.27
C THR A 254 27.05 22.09 -9.73
N TYR A 255 25.93 21.74 -10.36
CA TYR A 255 25.63 22.09 -11.76
C TYR A 255 24.79 23.36 -11.92
N GLY A 256 24.48 24.09 -10.84
CA GLY A 256 23.69 25.33 -10.88
C GLY A 256 22.26 25.17 -11.41
N LYS A 257 21.69 23.95 -11.38
CA LYS A 257 20.34 23.62 -11.90
C LYS A 257 19.27 23.61 -10.80
N THR A 258 19.45 24.43 -9.76
CA THR A 258 18.63 24.43 -8.52
C THR A 258 17.16 24.74 -8.77
N ASP A 259 16.86 25.71 -9.64
CA ASP A 259 15.49 26.20 -9.87
C ASP A 259 14.58 25.18 -10.59
N ARG A 260 15.15 24.25 -11.36
CA ARG A 260 14.38 23.25 -12.12
C ARG A 260 14.08 21.96 -11.34
N LEU A 261 14.78 21.71 -10.23
CA LEU A 261 14.55 20.53 -9.37
C LEU A 261 13.44 20.76 -8.34
N ALA A 262 13.13 22.00 -8.00
CA ALA A 262 11.98 22.37 -7.16
C ALA A 262 10.62 22.06 -7.82
N LEU A 263 10.58 21.91 -9.16
CA LEU A 263 9.39 21.65 -9.96
C LEU A 263 9.09 20.15 -10.14
N ALA A 264 9.93 19.24 -9.63
CA ALA A 264 9.72 17.78 -9.72
C ALA A 264 8.58 17.34 -8.76
N PRO A 265 7.39 16.95 -9.26
CA PRO A 265 6.20 16.78 -8.41
C PRO A 265 6.27 15.60 -7.43
N SER A 266 7.19 14.66 -7.67
CA SER A 266 7.31 13.42 -6.89
C SER A 266 8.23 13.53 -5.67
N LEU A 267 8.86 14.70 -5.45
CA LEU A 267 9.71 14.95 -4.29
C LEU A 267 9.03 16.00 -3.41
N PRO A 268 8.93 15.79 -2.07
CA PRO A 268 8.26 16.75 -1.19
C PRO A 268 8.88 18.14 -1.37
N GLN A 269 8.06 19.10 -1.82
CA GLN A 269 8.46 20.43 -2.31
C GLN A 269 9.10 21.35 -1.25
N GLN A 270 9.16 20.94 0.02
CA GLN A 270 9.35 21.86 1.14
C GLN A 270 10.78 22.08 1.62
N GLN A 271 11.82 21.67 0.89
CA GLN A 271 13.19 21.70 1.43
C GLN A 271 14.28 22.29 0.52
N TRP A 272 13.97 22.89 -0.64
CA TRP A 272 14.99 23.23 -1.65
C TRP A 272 15.63 24.62 -1.51
N HIS A 273 15.95 25.05 -0.29
CA HIS A 273 16.82 26.22 -0.10
C HIS A 273 18.27 25.76 0.01
N CYS A 274 19.12 26.24 -0.91
CA CYS A 274 20.57 26.22 -0.69
C CYS A 274 20.87 27.23 0.41
N GLY A 275 21.42 26.74 1.52
CA GLY A 275 22.05 27.60 2.53
C GLY A 275 23.38 28.14 2.02
#